data_AF-F9PGF4-F1
#
_entry.id   AF-F9PGF4-F1
#
_cell.length_a   1.000
_cell.length_b   1.000
_cell.length_c   1.000
_cell.angle_alpha   90.00
_cell.angle_beta   90.00
_cell.angle_gamma   90.00
#
_symmetry.space_group_name_H-M   'P 1'
#
loop_
_entity.id
_entity.type
_entity.pdbx_description
1 polymer ?
#
loop_
_entity_poly.entity_id
_entity_poly.type
_entity_poly.pdbx_seq_one_letter_code
_entity_poly.pdbx_strand_id
1 'polypeptide(L)'
;MEYKLFEEFITLQALLKDLGIIQSGGAIKSFLADHLVYFNGELENRRGKKIRIGDSIEIPDLKTQIILVKPTSEELEEFRLEKLEKERVAKLVKEMNKKVQKKPTKKAQATKTKPTPRFPGR
;
A
#
# COMPACT_ATOMS: atom_id res chain seq x y z
N MET A 1 -6.04 17.93 9.43
CA MET A 1 -4.71 17.28 9.52
C MET A 1 -4.05 17.30 8.17
N GLU A 2 -2.73 17.42 8.12
CA GLU A 2 -1.96 17.44 6.87
C GLU A 2 -1.32 16.08 6.62
N TYR A 3 -1.37 15.61 5.37
CA TYR A 3 -0.70 14.39 4.93
C TYR A 3 0.34 14.74 3.87
N LYS A 4 1.61 14.42 4.15
CA LYS A 4 2.73 14.67 3.24
C LYS A 4 2.78 13.58 2.18
N LEU A 5 2.52 13.95 0.93
CA LEU A 5 2.55 13.00 -0.19
C LEU A 5 3.88 13.07 -0.95
N PHE A 6 4.71 12.04 -0.81
CA PHE A 6 6.01 11.93 -1.49
C PHE A 6 5.93 11.38 -2.92
N GLU A 7 4.83 10.71 -3.25
CA GLU A 7 4.58 10.12 -4.56
C GLU A 7 3.73 11.06 -5.45
N GLU A 8 3.50 10.68 -6.71
CA GLU A 8 2.67 11.47 -7.63
C GLU A 8 1.18 11.49 -7.20
N PHE A 9 0.69 10.37 -6.69
CA PHE A 9 -0.67 10.22 -6.20
C PHE A 9 -0.71 9.14 -5.11
N ILE A 10 -1.71 9.22 -4.24
CA ILE A 10 -2.07 8.14 -3.32
C ILE A 10 -3.50 7.69 -3.60
N THR A 11 -3.83 6.44 -3.28
CA THR A 11 -5.21 5.97 -3.37
C THR A 11 -5.94 6.22 -2.05
N LEU A 12 -7.25 6.45 -2.09
CA LEU A 12 -8.06 6.61 -0.87
C LEU A 12 -7.84 5.46 0.11
N GLN A 13 -7.74 4.22 -0.41
CA GLN A 13 -7.40 3.06 0.40
C GLN A 13 -6.04 3.14 1.08
N ALA A 14 -4.99 3.51 0.35
CA ALA A 14 -3.66 3.63 0.93
C ALA A 14 -3.61 4.74 1.98
N LEU A 15 -4.23 5.89 1.70
CA LEU A 15 -4.31 7.00 2.65
C LEU A 15 -5.01 6.59 3.95
N LEU A 16 -6.20 6.00 3.88
CA LEU A 16 -6.93 5.56 5.08
C LEU A 16 -6.15 4.50 5.88
N LYS A 17 -5.37 3.66 5.19
CA LYS A 17 -4.52 2.65 5.84
C LYS A 17 -3.33 3.28 6.55
N ASP A 18 -2.64 4.21 5.88
CA ASP A 18 -1.46 4.89 6.44
C ASP A 18 -1.84 5.74 7.65
N LEU A 19 -3.03 6.33 7.63
CA LEU A 19 -3.60 7.07 8.76
C LEU A 19 -4.13 6.17 9.89
N GLY A 20 -4.10 4.85 9.70
CA GLY A 20 -4.60 3.89 10.69
C GLY A 20 -6.11 3.87 10.86
N ILE A 21 -6.86 4.53 9.97
CA ILE A 21 -8.34 4.55 9.98
C ILE A 21 -8.87 3.16 9.64
N ILE A 22 -8.22 2.46 8.70
CA ILE A 22 -8.53 1.07 8.36
C ILE A 22 -7.36 0.15 8.70
N GLN A 23 -7.66 -1.03 9.24
CA GLN A 23 -6.63 -2.02 9.61
C GLN A 23 -6.07 -2.79 8.40
N SER A 24 -6.87 -2.97 7.34
CA SER A 24 -6.46 -3.71 6.16
C SER A 24 -7.13 -3.19 4.91
N GLY A 25 -6.54 -3.49 3.73
CA GLY A 25 -7.14 -3.14 2.45
C GLY A 25 -8.49 -3.82 2.16
N GLY A 26 -8.85 -4.88 2.89
CA GLY A 26 -10.18 -5.50 2.81
C GLY A 26 -11.25 -4.70 3.56
N ALA A 27 -10.86 -4.00 4.63
CA ALA A 27 -11.77 -3.27 5.51
C ALA A 27 -12.33 -1.98 4.90
N ILE A 28 -11.75 -1.47 3.81
CA ILE A 28 -12.25 -0.24 3.20
C ILE A 28 -13.66 -0.40 2.60
N LYS A 29 -14.03 -1.62 2.17
CA LYS A 29 -15.36 -1.84 1.58
C LYS A 29 -16.46 -1.64 2.62
N SER A 30 -16.29 -2.20 3.82
CA SER A 30 -17.19 -1.98 4.95
C SER A 30 -17.11 -0.52 5.41
N PHE A 31 -15.91 0.04 5.50
CA PHE A 31 -15.73 1.44 5.91
C PHE A 31 -16.50 2.42 5.02
N LEU A 32 -16.45 2.29 3.68
CA LEU A 32 -17.19 3.18 2.77
C LEU A 32 -18.70 2.88 2.68
N ALA A 33 -19.13 1.73 3.21
CA ALA A 33 -20.56 1.42 3.33
C ALA A 33 -21.15 2.06 4.60
N ASP A 34 -20.37 2.09 5.67
CA ASP A 34 -20.79 2.58 6.99
C ASP A 34 -20.52 4.08 7.17
N HIS A 35 -19.49 4.63 6.53
CA HIS A 35 -19.04 6.01 6.68
C HIS A 35 -19.11 6.80 5.37
N LEU A 36 -19.49 8.07 5.48
CA LEU A 36 -19.46 9.02 4.38
C LEU A 36 -18.07 9.62 4.23
N VAL A 37 -17.49 9.50 3.04
CA VAL A 37 -16.20 10.09 2.69
C VAL A 37 -16.41 11.08 1.56
N TYR A 38 -15.96 12.31 1.77
CA TYR A 38 -16.04 13.40 0.80
C TYR A 38 -14.64 13.68 0.25
N PHE A 39 -14.54 13.80 -1.06
CA PHE A 39 -13.35 14.21 -1.79
C PHE A 39 -13.63 15.58 -2.41
N ASN A 40 -12.92 16.62 -1.97
CA ASN A 40 -13.14 18.01 -2.40
C ASN A 40 -14.62 18.45 -2.34
N GLY A 41 -15.36 17.97 -1.34
CA GLY A 41 -16.79 18.27 -1.14
C GLY A 41 -17.77 17.35 -1.88
N GLU A 42 -17.28 16.43 -2.72
CA GLU A 42 -18.12 15.43 -3.40
C GLU A 42 -18.07 14.08 -2.69
N LEU A 43 -19.22 13.42 -2.54
CA LEU A 43 -19.27 12.08 -1.95
C LEU A 43 -18.48 11.09 -2.83
N GLU A 44 -17.47 10.45 -2.24
CA GLU A 44 -16.60 9.51 -2.93
C GLU A 44 -16.66 8.13 -2.28
N ASN A 45 -17.14 7.14 -3.04
CA ASN A 45 -17.27 5.75 -2.60
C ASN A 45 -16.28 4.82 -3.33
N ARG A 46 -15.37 5.38 -4.13
CA ARG A 46 -14.36 4.60 -4.86
C ARG A 46 -13.10 4.46 -4.02
N ARG A 47 -12.89 3.26 -3.50
CA ARG A 47 -11.67 2.80 -2.79
C ARG A 47 -10.36 3.19 -3.49
N GLY A 48 -10.36 3.10 -4.83
CA GLY A 48 -9.19 3.35 -5.68
C GLY A 48 -9.12 4.77 -6.25
N LYS A 49 -9.88 5.73 -5.72
CA LYS A 49 -9.76 7.12 -6.16
C LYS A 49 -8.33 7.61 -5.91
N LYS A 50 -7.71 8.16 -6.96
CA LYS A 50 -6.38 8.74 -6.90
C LYS A 50 -6.50 10.18 -6.41
N ILE A 51 -5.75 10.49 -5.38
CA ILE A 51 -5.70 11.77 -4.68
C ILE A 51 -4.31 12.34 -4.89
N ARG A 52 -4.24 13.61 -5.24
CA ARG A 52 -2.99 14.33 -5.50
C ARG A 52 -2.77 15.42 -4.47
N ILE A 53 -1.59 16.02 -4.53
CA ILE A 53 -1.25 17.19 -3.72
C ILE A 53 -2.25 18.31 -4.01
N GLY A 54 -2.78 18.94 -2.97
CA GLY A 54 -3.79 19.99 -3.04
C GLY A 54 -5.23 19.49 -2.92
N ASP A 55 -5.46 18.18 -3.01
CA ASP A 55 -6.77 17.61 -2.74
C ASP A 55 -7.05 17.52 -1.22
N SER A 56 -8.33 17.57 -0.88
CA SER A 56 -8.84 17.45 0.48
C SER A 56 -9.83 16.29 0.60
N ILE A 57 -9.74 15.57 1.71
CA ILE A 57 -10.67 14.50 2.07
C ILE A 57 -11.29 14.83 3.40
N GLU A 58 -12.60 14.70 3.47
CA GLU A 58 -13.37 14.93 4.69
C GLU A 58 -14.18 13.69 5.05
N ILE A 59 -14.12 13.33 6.33
CA ILE A 59 -14.88 12.22 6.90
C ILE A 59 -15.68 12.79 8.07
N PRO A 60 -16.95 13.18 7.86
CA PRO A 60 -17.79 13.79 8.88
C PRO A 60 -17.97 12.92 10.13
N ASP A 61 -18.08 11.60 9.96
CA ASP A 61 -18.22 10.64 11.06
C ASP A 61 -17.05 10.70 12.05
N LEU A 62 -15.84 10.85 11.53
CA LEU A 62 -14.61 10.95 12.32
C LEU A 62 -14.25 12.41 12.63
N LYS A 63 -15.05 13.38 12.18
CA LYS A 63 -14.76 14.83 12.21
C LYS A 63 -13.33 15.15 11.77
N THR A 64 -12.85 14.40 10.80
CA THR A 64 -11.45 14.43 10.37
C THR A 64 -11.39 14.92 8.95
N GLN A 65 -10.60 15.98 8.74
CA GLN A 65 -10.32 16.54 7.43
C GLN A 65 -8.82 16.37 7.15
N ILE A 66 -8.50 15.77 6.02
CA ILE A 66 -7.15 15.44 5.56
C ILE A 66 -6.85 16.29 4.34
N ILE A 67 -5.75 17.04 4.39
CA ILE A 67 -5.30 17.87 3.27
C ILE A 67 -3.97 17.32 2.79
N LEU A 68 -3.85 17.07 1.49
CA LEU A 68 -2.61 16.55 0.93
C LEU A 68 -1.67 17.70 0.58
N VAL A 69 -0.52 17.70 1.23
CA VAL A 69 0.51 18.74 1.07
C VAL A 69 1.76 18.14 0.46
N LYS A 70 2.50 18.97 -0.30
CA LYS A 70 3.80 18.58 -0.83
C LYS A 70 4.81 18.57 0.32
N PRO A 71 5.62 17.51 0.47
CA PRO A 71 6.76 17.50 1.39
C PRO A 71 7.75 18.60 1.04
N THR A 72 8.52 19.02 2.03
CA THR A 72 9.61 19.99 1.84
C THR A 72 10.69 19.40 0.94
N SER A 73 11.42 20.23 0.21
CA SER A 73 12.47 19.78 -0.72
C SER A 73 13.56 18.94 -0.05
N GLU A 74 13.92 19.26 1.20
CA GLU A 74 14.94 18.55 1.99
C GLU A 74 14.47 17.14 2.37
N GLU A 75 13.23 17.00 2.85
CA GLU A 75 12.62 15.72 3.21
C GLU A 75 12.51 14.76 2.00
N LEU A 76 12.37 15.32 0.80
CA LEU A 76 12.36 14.54 -0.44
C LEU A 76 13.73 13.95 -0.78
N GLU A 77 14.82 14.65 -0.47
CA GLU A 77 16.18 14.16 -0.69
C GLU A 77 16.54 13.07 0.31
N GLU A 78 16.18 13.24 1.58
CA GLU A 78 16.35 12.20 2.59
C GLU A 78 15.60 10.91 2.24
N PHE A 79 14.34 11.02 1.79
CA PHE A 79 13.57 9.85 1.35
C PHE A 79 14.20 9.13 0.16
N ARG A 80 14.84 9.88 -0.76
CA ARG A 80 15.58 9.28 -1.88
C ARG A 80 16.81 8.53 -1.41
N LEU A 81 17.58 9.11 -0.47
CA LEU A 81 18.74 8.45 0.13
C LEU A 81 18.34 7.17 0.87
N GLU A 82 17.27 7.20 1.66
CA GLU A 82 16.77 6.03 2.38
C GLU A 82 16.31 4.92 1.42
N LYS A 83 15.67 5.29 0.30
CA LYS A 83 15.27 4.32 -0.73
C LYS A 83 16.48 3.65 -1.40
N LEU A 84 17.54 4.41 -1.69
CA LEU A 84 18.80 3.89 -2.22
C LEU A 84 19.50 2.97 -1.21
N GLU A 85 19.47 3.32 0.08
CA GLU A 85 20.03 2.49 1.13
C GLU A 85 19.25 1.18 1.29
N LYS A 86 17.91 1.23 1.33
CA LYS A 86 17.05 0.03 1.34
C LYS A 86 17.32 -0.88 0.16
N GLU A 87 17.51 -0.33 -1.04
CA GLU A 87 17.86 -1.11 -2.23
C GLU A 87 19.22 -1.78 -2.09
N ARG A 88 20.21 -1.06 -1.55
CA ARG A 88 21.55 -1.60 -1.27
C ARG A 88 21.52 -2.73 -0.23
N VAL A 89 20.77 -2.54 0.86
CA VAL A 89 20.57 -3.56 1.90
C VAL A 89 19.86 -4.78 1.32
N ALA A 90 18.78 -4.59 0.55
CA ALA A 90 18.07 -5.68 -0.11
C ALA A 90 19.00 -6.48 -1.04
N LYS A 91 19.86 -5.80 -1.80
CA LYS A 91 20.88 -6.45 -2.65
C LYS A 91 21.88 -7.25 -1.82
N LEU A 92 22.34 -6.70 -0.69
CA LEU A 92 23.29 -7.37 0.20
C LEU A 92 22.68 -8.62 0.87
N VAL A 93 21.45 -8.51 1.36
CA VAL A 93 20.69 -9.64 1.94
C VAL A 93 20.44 -10.71 0.87
N LYS A 94 20.10 -10.33 -0.36
CA LYS A 94 19.91 -11.26 -1.47
C LYS A 94 21.20 -12.01 -1.80
N GLU A 95 22.34 -11.31 -1.85
CA GLU A 95 23.66 -11.92 -2.01
C GLU A 95 24.03 -12.85 -0.84
N MET A 96 23.71 -12.46 0.39
CA MET A 96 23.92 -13.28 1.59
C MET A 96 23.10 -14.57 1.52
N ASN A 97 21.80 -14.50 1.24
CA ASN A 97 20.93 -15.67 1.10
C ASN A 97 21.36 -16.59 -0.04
N LYS A 98 21.85 -16.03 -1.15
CA LYS A 98 22.39 -16.79 -2.29
C LYS A 98 23.68 -17.55 -1.93
N LYS A 99 24.51 -17.01 -1.04
CA LYS A 99 25.73 -17.67 -0.53
C LYS A 99 25.43 -18.74 0.52
N VAL A 100 24.42 -18.53 1.37
CA VAL A 100 23.99 -19.50 2.40
C VAL A 100 23.35 -20.76 1.79
N GLN A 101 22.69 -20.66 0.63
CA GLN A 101 22.08 -21.82 -0.06
C GLN A 101 23.06 -22.69 -0.86
N LYS A 102 24.37 -22.40 -0.87
CA LYS A 102 25.38 -23.31 -1.46
C LYS A 102 25.76 -24.45 -0.49
N LYS A 103 24.81 -25.32 -0.16
CA LYS A 103 25.08 -26.72 0.22
C LYS A 103 24.34 -27.62 -0.78
N PRO A 104 25.02 -28.59 -1.42
CA PRO A 104 24.39 -29.41 -2.45
C PRO A 104 23.51 -30.48 -1.81
N THR A 105 22.18 -30.37 -1.94
CA THR A 105 21.30 -31.53 -1.72
C THR A 105 21.15 -32.29 -3.04
N LYS A 106 21.81 -33.46 -3.09
CA LYS A 106 21.68 -34.46 -4.15
C LYS A 106 20.22 -34.98 -4.21
N LYS A 107 19.69 -35.08 -5.45
CA LYS A 107 18.60 -35.93 -6.01
C LYS A 107 17.47 -36.42 -5.07
N ALA A 108 16.20 -36.20 -5.48
CA ALA A 108 15.29 -37.28 -5.94
C ALA A 108 13.81 -36.83 -6.13
N GLN A 109 13.25 -37.29 -7.26
CA GLN A 109 11.87 -37.75 -7.51
C GLN A 109 10.73 -36.73 -7.78
N ALA A 110 10.16 -36.93 -8.97
CA ALA A 110 8.95 -36.33 -9.49
C ALA A 110 7.75 -36.56 -8.55
N THR A 111 7.05 -35.50 -8.19
CA THR A 111 5.75 -35.58 -7.53
C THR A 111 4.66 -35.20 -8.53
N LYS A 112 3.81 -36.19 -8.83
CA LYS A 112 2.62 -36.08 -9.67
C LYS A 112 1.73 -34.94 -9.15
N THR A 113 1.51 -33.92 -9.96
CA THR A 113 0.48 -32.90 -9.71
C THR A 113 -0.90 -33.56 -9.81
N LYS A 114 -1.58 -33.76 -8.69
CA LYS A 114 -3.02 -34.04 -8.69
C LYS A 114 -3.74 -32.78 -9.18
N PRO A 115 -4.63 -32.85 -10.19
CA PRO A 115 -5.40 -31.68 -10.61
C PRO A 115 -6.42 -31.33 -9.51
N THR A 116 -6.47 -30.04 -9.14
CA THR A 116 -7.50 -29.47 -8.26
C THR A 116 -8.89 -29.65 -8.90
N PRO A 117 -9.91 -30.11 -8.15
CA PRO A 117 -11.26 -30.24 -8.68
C PRO A 117 -11.82 -28.86 -9.05
N ARG A 118 -12.29 -28.71 -10.30
CA ARG A 118 -13.03 -27.52 -10.73
C ARG A 118 -14.51 -27.81 -10.56
N PHE A 119 -15.18 -27.06 -9.70
CA PHE A 119 -16.63 -27.15 -9.51
C PHE A 119 -17.33 -26.56 -10.75
N PRO A 120 -18.20 -27.30 -11.44
CA PRO A 120 -19.05 -26.70 -12.47
C PRO A 120 -20.06 -25.78 -11.76
N GLY A 121 -20.06 -24.50 -12.14
CA GLY A 121 -21.06 -23.53 -11.66
C GLY A 121 -22.47 -24.02 -12.00
N ARG A 122 -23.38 -23.85 -11.04
CA ARG A 122 -24.80 -24.14 -11.19
C ARG A 122 -25.52 -22.95 -11.81
#